data_AF-A0A972SPL9-F1
#
_entry.id   AF-A0A972SPL9-F1
#
_cell.length_a   1.000
_cell.length_b   1.000
_cell.length_c   1.000
_cell.angle_alpha   90.00
_cell.angle_beta   90.00
_cell.angle_gamma   90.00
#
_symmetry.space_group_name_H-M   'P 1'
#
loop_
_entity.id
_entity.type
_entity.pdbx_description
1 polymer ?
#
loop_
_entity_poly.entity_id
_entity_poly.type
_entity_poly.pdbx_seq_one_letter_code
_entity_poly.pdbx_strand_id
1 'polypeptide(L)'
;MRVVYLGWFLQRAGYGTCPAGQFKVVEYAVEATLAHAHECGEWRLPVETIVDFEAMLALYDSQLARAPLHEVLTAEQKLRAFLAGTSRSPIPVDA
;
A
#
# COMPACT_ATOMS: atom_id res chain seq x y z
N MET A 1 -3.13 2.19 4.54
CA MET A 1 -1.80 2.75 4.16
C MET A 1 -0.62 1.81 4.40
N ARG A 2 -0.35 1.32 5.62
CA ARG A 2 0.86 0.50 5.87
C ARG A 2 1.01 -0.72 4.94
N VAL A 3 -0.08 -1.48 4.74
CA VAL A 3 -0.10 -2.68 3.88
C VAL A 3 0.31 -2.37 2.44
N VAL A 4 -0.16 -1.25 1.88
CA VAL A 4 0.19 -0.82 0.51
C VAL A 4 1.69 -0.60 0.37
N TYR A 5 2.29 0.15 1.30
CA TYR A 5 3.73 0.44 1.27
C TYR A 5 4.59 -0.77 1.63
N LEU A 6 4.20 -1.58 2.61
CA LEU A 6 4.93 -2.80 2.95
C LEU A 6 4.89 -3.79 1.80
N GLY A 7 3.72 -3.97 1.18
CA GLY A 7 3.59 -4.85 0.03
C GLY A 7 4.39 -4.35 -1.18
N TRP A 8 4.47 -3.04 -1.37
CA TRP A 8 5.34 -2.42 -2.39
C TRP A 8 6.82 -2.72 -2.12
N PHE A 9 7.30 -2.53 -0.89
CA PHE A 9 8.70 -2.81 -0.55
C PHE A 9 9.06 -4.29 -0.65
N LEU A 10 8.17 -5.19 -0.22
CA LEU A 10 8.33 -6.63 -0.38
C LEU A 10 8.30 -7.05 -1.84
N GLN A 11 7.45 -6.43 -2.64
CA GLN A 11 7.44 -6.69 -4.08
C GLN A 11 8.74 -6.24 -4.74
N ARG A 12 9.29 -5.07 -4.37
CA ARG A 12 10.61 -4.65 -4.85
C ARG A 12 11.75 -5.56 -4.41
N ALA A 13 11.55 -6.33 -3.34
CA ALA A 13 12.46 -7.39 -2.89
C ALA A 13 12.22 -8.74 -3.61
N GLY A 14 11.25 -8.82 -4.53
CA GLY A 14 10.97 -10.02 -5.33
C GLY A 14 9.81 -10.88 -4.83
N TYR A 15 9.09 -10.45 -3.79
CA TYR A 15 8.02 -11.23 -3.16
C TYR A 15 6.63 -10.83 -3.64
N GLY A 16 6.44 -10.52 -4.92
CA GLY A 16 5.13 -10.18 -5.49
C GLY A 16 5.23 -9.87 -6.98
N THR A 17 4.08 -9.89 -7.66
CA THR A 17 4.00 -9.67 -9.13
C THR A 17 2.92 -8.67 -9.52
N CYS A 18 2.46 -7.84 -8.57
CA CYS A 18 1.36 -6.91 -8.76
C CYS A 18 1.85 -5.60 -9.44
N PRO A 19 1.28 -5.14 -10.56
CA PRO A 19 1.74 -3.91 -11.22
C PRO A 19 1.77 -2.71 -10.27
N ALA A 20 2.78 -1.83 -10.39
CA ALA A 20 2.88 -0.63 -9.55
C ALA A 20 1.63 0.26 -9.63
N GLY A 21 0.98 0.29 -10.79
CA GLY A 21 -0.29 0.99 -11.00
C GLY A 21 -1.41 0.53 -10.05
N GLN A 22 -1.47 -0.77 -9.68
CA GLN A 22 -2.49 -1.25 -8.74
C GLN A 22 -2.24 -0.73 -7.31
N PHE A 23 -0.97 -0.67 -6.87
CA PHE A 23 -0.63 -0.03 -5.60
C PHE A 23 -1.01 1.44 -5.59
N LYS A 24 -0.85 2.13 -6.73
CA LYS A 24 -1.19 3.55 -6.87
C LYS A 24 -2.69 3.80 -6.85
N VAL A 25 -3.48 2.94 -7.50
CA VAL A 25 -4.96 3.00 -7.45
C VAL A 25 -5.44 2.89 -6.01
N VAL A 26 -4.93 1.93 -5.24
CA VAL A 26 -5.32 1.76 -3.83
C VAL A 26 -4.88 2.96 -2.99
N GLU A 27 -3.67 3.49 -3.21
CA GLU A 27 -3.21 4.70 -2.54
C GLU A 27 -4.15 5.89 -2.79
N TYR A 28 -4.52 6.14 -4.06
CA TYR A 28 -5.45 7.20 -4.42
C TYR A 28 -6.86 6.98 -3.86
N ALA A 29 -7.36 5.74 -3.88
CA ALA A 29 -8.69 5.42 -3.36
C ALA A 29 -8.81 5.72 -1.86
N VAL A 30 -7.71 5.53 -1.09
CA VAL A 30 -7.65 5.94 0.31
C VAL A 30 -7.65 7.44 0.48
N GLU A 31 -6.80 8.14 -0.27
CA GLU A 31 -6.72 9.60 -0.21
C GLU A 31 -8.07 10.23 -0.57
N ALA A 32 -8.74 9.73 -1.60
CA ALA A 32 -10.08 10.16 -1.99
C ALA A 32 -11.11 9.90 -0.88
N THR A 33 -11.04 8.74 -0.22
CA THR A 33 -11.93 8.43 0.91
C THR A 33 -11.68 9.36 2.10
N LEU A 34 -10.42 9.66 2.41
CA LEU A 34 -10.05 10.58 3.49
C LEU A 34 -10.51 12.02 3.18
N ALA A 35 -10.34 12.47 1.94
CA ALA A 35 -10.83 13.77 1.48
C ALA A 35 -12.36 13.85 1.60
N HIS A 36 -13.07 12.82 1.14
CA HIS A 36 -14.52 12.76 1.24
C HIS A 36 -15.01 12.74 2.70
N ALA A 37 -14.36 11.97 3.57
CA ALA A 37 -14.68 11.96 5.00
C ALA A 37 -14.41 13.32 5.67
N HIS A 38 -13.39 14.05 5.23
CA HIS A 38 -13.09 15.39 5.71
C HIS A 38 -14.15 16.42 5.26
N GLU A 39 -14.63 16.32 4.03
CA GLU A 39 -15.61 17.25 3.43
C GLU A 39 -17.04 16.99 3.90
N CYS A 40 -17.46 15.72 3.97
CA CYS A 40 -18.85 15.33 4.26
C CYS A 40 -19.07 14.87 5.70
N GLY A 41 -18.00 14.64 6.47
CA GLY A 41 -18.09 14.09 7.83
C GLY A 41 -18.49 12.61 7.89
N GLU A 42 -18.71 11.96 6.74
CA GLU A 42 -19.07 10.56 6.64
C GLU A 42 -17.86 9.68 6.31
N TRP A 43 -17.58 8.72 7.18
CA TRP A 43 -16.57 7.71 6.96
C TRP A 43 -17.15 6.55 6.16
N ARG A 44 -17.17 6.68 4.83
CA ARG A 44 -17.61 5.62 3.91
C ARG A 44 -16.54 5.34 2.87
N LEU A 45 -16.11 4.09 2.81
CA LEU A 45 -15.29 3.56 1.71
C LEU A 45 -16.23 3.14 0.57
N PRO A 46 -16.00 3.61 -0.66
CA PRO A 46 -16.69 3.10 -1.84
C PRO A 46 -16.48 1.59 -1.99
N VAL A 47 -17.46 0.88 -2.54
CA VAL A 47 -17.41 -0.60 -2.67
C VAL A 47 -16.25 -1.02 -3.57
N GLU A 48 -15.99 -0.28 -4.63
CA GLU A 48 -14.85 -0.45 -5.51
C GLU A 48 -13.51 -0.38 -4.75
N THR A 49 -13.39 0.58 -3.83
CA THR A 49 -12.20 0.73 -2.97
C THR A 49 -12.02 -0.46 -2.05
N ILE A 50 -13.12 -1.02 -1.51
CA ILE A 50 -13.06 -2.19 -0.63
C ILE A 50 -12.48 -3.40 -1.38
N VAL A 51 -12.93 -3.65 -2.61
CA VAL A 51 -12.44 -4.76 -3.44
C VAL A 51 -10.95 -4.62 -3.76
N ASP A 52 -10.51 -3.43 -4.13
CA ASP A 52 -9.09 -3.15 -4.39
C ASP A 52 -8.23 -3.36 -3.13
N PHE A 53 -8.77 -3.00 -1.97
CA PHE A 53 -8.13 -3.23 -0.68
C PHE A 53 -8.00 -4.70 -0.31
N GLU A 54 -9.05 -5.49 -0.52
CA GLU A 54 -9.04 -6.92 -0.26
C GLU A 54 -7.98 -7.61 -1.12
N ALA A 55 -7.88 -7.25 -2.40
CA ALA A 55 -6.84 -7.74 -3.29
C ALA A 55 -5.43 -7.39 -2.78
N MET A 56 -5.24 -6.17 -2.28
CA MET A 56 -3.98 -5.74 -1.69
C MET A 56 -3.62 -6.47 -0.39
N LEU A 57 -4.61 -6.74 0.46
CA LEU A 57 -4.42 -7.52 1.69
C LEU A 57 -4.04 -8.97 1.36
N ALA A 58 -4.78 -9.61 0.45
CA ALA A 58 -4.50 -10.96 0.01
C ALA A 58 -3.11 -11.09 -0.63
N LEU A 59 -2.70 -10.08 -1.42
CA LEU A 59 -1.34 -10.00 -1.94
C LEU A 59 -0.37 -9.99 -0.76
N TYR A 60 -0.47 -9.02 0.14
CA TYR A 60 0.46 -8.85 1.27
C TYR A 60 0.58 -10.10 2.14
N ASP A 61 -0.53 -10.76 2.45
CA ASP A 61 -0.55 -12.02 3.21
C ASP A 61 0.25 -13.11 2.48
N SER A 62 0.10 -13.22 1.15
CA SER A 62 0.89 -14.15 0.34
C SER A 62 2.38 -13.82 0.32
N GLN A 63 2.75 -12.53 0.40
CA GLN A 63 4.14 -12.10 0.48
C GLN A 63 4.73 -12.49 1.84
N LEU A 64 3.99 -12.23 2.93
CA LEU A 64 4.41 -12.59 4.29
C LEU A 64 4.58 -14.10 4.47
N ALA A 65 3.73 -14.91 3.84
CA ALA A 65 3.87 -16.37 3.87
C ALA A 65 5.16 -16.89 3.20
N ARG A 66 5.78 -16.08 2.32
CA ARG A 66 6.93 -16.48 1.50
C ARG A 66 8.22 -15.73 1.83
N ALA A 67 8.11 -14.50 2.32
CA ALA A 67 9.24 -13.63 2.57
C ALA A 67 9.98 -14.04 3.85
N PRO A 68 11.32 -14.09 3.83
CA PRO A 68 12.09 -14.30 5.04
C PRO A 68 11.99 -13.07 5.95
N LEU A 69 12.10 -13.30 7.26
CA LEU A 69 11.90 -12.25 8.28
C LEU A 69 12.77 -11.00 8.05
N HIS A 70 14.01 -11.16 7.58
CA HIS A 70 14.91 -10.03 7.34
C HIS A 70 14.41 -9.10 6.22
N GLU A 71 13.69 -9.63 5.23
CA GLU A 71 13.08 -8.82 4.16
C GLU A 71 11.87 -8.05 4.69
N VAL A 72 11.08 -8.67 5.57
CA VAL A 72 9.96 -8.01 6.25
C VAL A 72 10.48 -6.86 7.14
N LEU A 73 11.50 -7.12 7.96
CA LEU A 73 12.12 -6.08 8.80
C LEU A 73 12.71 -4.95 7.95
N THR A 74 13.33 -5.27 6.81
CA THR A 74 13.85 -4.27 5.87
C THR A 74 12.72 -3.41 5.29
N ALA A 75 11.60 -4.02 4.89
CA ALA A 75 10.42 -3.31 4.40
C ALA A 75 9.83 -2.38 5.47
N GLU A 76 9.75 -2.84 6.72
CA GLU A 76 9.30 -2.01 7.84
C GLU A 76 10.23 -0.84 8.15
N GLN A 77 11.54 -1.03 8.02
CA GLN A 77 12.52 0.04 8.22
C GLN A 77 12.40 1.10 7.12
N LYS A 78 12.21 0.69 5.87
CA LYS A 78 11.91 1.59 4.74
C LYS A 78 10.61 2.36 4.97
N LEU A 79 9.56 1.70 5.46
CA LEU A 79 8.31 2.37 5.82
C LEU A 79 8.51 3.40 6.93
N ARG A 80 9.25 3.06 7.99
CA ARG A 80 9.54 4.01 9.09
C ARG A 80 10.32 5.21 8.60
N ALA A 81 11.33 5.01 7.76
CA ALA A 81 12.09 6.11 7.16
C ALA A 81 11.20 7.00 6.28
N PHE A 82 10.29 6.40 5.50
CA PHE A 82 9.33 7.14 4.70
C PHE A 82 8.37 7.97 5.57
N LEU A 83 7.76 7.38 6.60
CA LEU A 83 6.85 8.07 7.51
C LEU A 83 7.52 9.18 8.33
N ALA A 84 8.82 9.05 8.61
CA ALA A 84 9.60 10.07 9.30
C ALA A 84 10.08 11.20 8.39
N GLY A 85 10.07 11.00 7.07
CA GLY A 85 10.49 11.97 6.07
C GLY A 85 9.33 12.76 5.46
N THR A 86 9.66 13.81 4.70
CA THR A 86 8.73 14.58 3.84
C THR A 86 8.79 14.11 2.39
N SER A 87 9.26 12.89 2.14
CA SER A 87 9.44 12.35 0.79
C SER A 87 8.10 12.09 0.10
N ARG A 88 8.07 12.24 -1.22
CA ARG A 88 6.92 11.84 -2.05
C ARG A 88 6.72 10.32 -1.98
N SER A 89 5.50 9.86 -2.32
CA SER A 89 5.14 8.45 -2.34
C SER A 89 6.20 7.61 -3.09
N PRO A 90 6.66 6.49 -2.51
CA PRO A 90 7.69 5.62 -3.10
C PRO A 90 7.16 4.78 -4.27
N ILE A 91 5.85 4.86 -4.57
CA ILE A 91 5.18 4.12 -5.65
C ILE A 91 5.15 5.04 -6.89
N PRO A 92 5.76 4.63 -8.02
CA PRO A 92 5.77 5.44 -9.24
C PRO A 92 4.36 5.53 -9.84
N VAL A 93 4.10 6.64 -10.54
CA VAL A 93 2.82 6.91 -11.22
C VAL A 93 2.72 6.17 -12.56
N ASP A 94 3.86 5.87 -13.18
CA ASP A 94 3.98 5.12 -14.43
C ASP A 94 4.83 3.85 -14.21
N ALA A 95 4.33 2.70 -14.68
CA ALA A 95 5.11 1.48 -14.88
C ALA A 95 5.01 1.06 -16.35
#